data_AF-A0A7Y3HBU0-F1
#
_entry.id   AF-A0A7Y3HBU0-F1
#
_cell.length_a   1.000
_cell.length_b   1.000
_cell.length_c   1.000
_cell.angle_alpha   90.00
_cell.angle_beta   90.00
_cell.angle_gamma   90.00
#
_symmetry.space_group_name_H-M   'P 1'
#
loop_
_entity.id
_entity.type
_entity.pdbx_description
1 polymer ?
#
loop_
_entity_poly.entity_id
_entity_poly.type
_entity_poly.pdbx_seq_one_letter_code
_entity_poly.pdbx_strand_id
1 'polypeptide(L)'
;MTQPPVSIGLIGACVVIFLMQNVSAALALWPLNSGYFEPWQILSYGFLHGSFNHIFFNMFALWMFGLPIERVWGSKRFAVYYLVCVIGAG
;
A
#
# COMPACT_ATOMS: atom_id res chain seq x y z
N MET A 1 -22.90 -5.79 -11.40
CA MET A 1 -22.76 -5.70 -9.92
C MET A 1 -21.44 -5.01 -9.63
N THR A 2 -21.48 -3.75 -9.21
CA THR A 2 -20.30 -2.90 -8.99
C THR A 2 -19.57 -3.37 -7.73
N GLN A 3 -18.57 -4.22 -7.87
CA GLN A 3 -17.70 -4.52 -6.74
C GLN A 3 -17.07 -3.20 -6.24
N PRO A 4 -16.99 -2.97 -4.92
CA PRO A 4 -16.32 -1.79 -4.39
C PRO A 4 -14.86 -1.77 -4.90
N PRO A 5 -14.35 -0.64 -5.41
CA PRO A 5 -13.01 -0.59 -5.99
C PRO A 5 -11.95 -0.95 -4.95
N VAL A 6 -11.04 -1.85 -5.32
CA VAL A 6 -9.87 -2.23 -4.53
C VAL A 6 -9.03 -1.00 -4.18
N SER A 7 -8.92 -0.03 -5.09
CA SER A 7 -8.23 1.24 -4.84
C SER A 7 -8.78 1.97 -3.61
N ILE A 8 -10.10 1.99 -3.41
CA ILE A 8 -10.73 2.62 -2.23
C ILE A 8 -10.44 1.81 -0.97
N GLY A 9 -10.49 0.48 -1.07
CA GLY A 9 -10.12 -0.40 0.05
C GLY A 9 -8.66 -0.21 0.49
N LEU A 10 -7.73 -0.09 -0.47
CA LEU A 10 -6.32 0.19 -0.22
C LEU A 10 -6.12 1.56 0.42
N ILE A 11 -6.81 2.59 -0.06
CA ILE A 11 -6.77 3.93 0.56
C ILE A 11 -7.24 3.86 2.02
N GLY A 12 -8.37 3.20 2.27
CA GLY A 12 -8.88 3.01 3.63
C GLY A 12 -7.89 2.27 4.53
N ALA A 13 -7.29 1.19 4.03
CA ALA A 13 -6.28 0.42 4.77
C ALA A 13 -5.05 1.28 5.12
N CYS A 14 -4.49 2.03 4.16
CA CYS A 14 -3.35 2.92 4.40
C CYS A 14 -3.69 4.02 5.41
N VAL A 15 -4.90 4.58 5.38
CA VAL A 15 -5.34 5.59 6.36
C VAL A 15 -5.44 4.98 7.76
N VAL A 16 -6.08 3.81 7.90
CA VAL A 16 -6.18 3.11 9.19
C VAL A 16 -4.79 2.78 9.72
N ILE A 17 -3.91 2.24 8.88
CA ILE A 17 -2.53 1.92 9.26
C ILE A 17 -1.81 3.19 9.68
N PHE A 18 -1.88 4.29 8.93
CA PHE A 18 -1.22 5.55 9.28
C PHE A 18 -1.68 6.13 10.63
N LEU A 19 -2.97 6.00 10.96
CA LEU A 19 -3.49 6.43 12.28
C LEU A 19 -3.02 5.50 13.42
N MET A 20 -2.79 4.23 13.11
CA MET A 20 -2.38 3.19 14.08
C MET A 20 -0.88 2.87 14.04
N GLN A 21 -0.08 3.48 13.15
CA GLN A 21 1.29 3.04 12.87
C GLN A 21 2.28 3.31 14.00
N ASN A 22 1.88 4.04 15.04
CA ASN A 22 2.66 4.25 16.26
C ASN A 22 2.88 2.95 17.08
N VAL A 23 2.55 1.78 16.54
CA VAL A 23 2.45 0.51 17.29
C VAL A 23 3.54 -0.51 16.93
N SER A 24 4.17 -0.48 15.74
CA SER A 24 5.21 -1.49 15.45
C SER A 24 6.20 -1.14 14.33
N ALA A 25 7.49 -1.14 14.69
CA ALA A 25 8.61 -1.12 13.74
C ALA A 25 8.75 -2.43 12.93
N ALA A 26 8.02 -3.49 13.29
CA ALA A 26 8.11 -4.81 12.64
C ALA A 26 7.44 -4.85 11.25
N LEU A 27 6.67 -3.82 10.89
CA LEU A 27 6.05 -3.66 9.57
C LEU A 27 6.95 -2.92 8.57
N ALA A 28 8.02 -2.27 9.05
CA ALA A 28 8.96 -1.56 8.19
C ALA A 28 9.91 -2.54 7.49
N LEU A 29 10.34 -2.20 6.28
CA LEU A 29 11.32 -2.99 5.54
C LEU A 29 12.73 -2.74 6.10
N TRP A 30 13.28 -3.75 6.76
CA TRP A 30 14.65 -3.71 7.27
C TRP A 30 15.63 -4.33 6.26
N PRO A 31 16.90 -3.90 6.24
CA PRO A 31 17.92 -4.56 5.43
C PRO A 31 18.09 -6.03 5.82
N LEU A 32 18.31 -6.91 4.84
CA LEU A 32 18.47 -8.36 5.06
C LEU A 32 19.53 -8.69 6.12
N ASN A 33 20.62 -7.92 6.18
CA ASN A 33 21.73 -8.14 7.11
C ASN A 33 21.53 -7.49 8.49
N SER A 34 20.38 -6.89 8.76
CA SER A 34 20.12 -6.16 10.02
C SER A 34 19.80 -7.07 11.22
N GLY A 35 19.42 -8.33 10.97
CA GLY A 35 18.88 -9.22 12.00
C GLY A 35 17.43 -8.93 12.42
N TYR A 36 16.80 -7.88 11.86
CA TYR A 36 15.40 -7.49 12.09
C TYR A 36 14.50 -7.73 10.87
N PHE A 37 15.07 -8.30 9.80
CA PHE A 37 14.33 -8.60 8.59
C PHE A 37 13.39 -9.77 8.80
N GLU A 38 12.14 -9.58 8.36
CA GLU A 38 11.11 -10.60 8.41
C GLU A 38 10.37 -10.66 7.06
N PRO A 39 9.98 -11.86 6.56
CA PRO A 39 9.48 -12.01 5.19
C PRO A 39 8.25 -11.15 4.82
N TRP A 40 7.37 -10.87 5.79
CA TRP A 40 6.17 -10.04 5.57
C TRP A 40 6.51 -8.56 5.31
N GLN A 41 7.73 -8.13 5.63
CA GLN A 41 8.19 -6.75 5.41
C GLN A 41 8.27 -6.39 3.94
N ILE A 42 8.47 -7.36 3.04
CA ILE A 42 8.46 -7.16 1.57
C ILE A 42 7.10 -6.63 1.08
N LEU A 43 6.02 -6.82 1.85
CA LEU A 43 4.70 -6.31 1.48
C LEU A 43 4.20 -5.23 2.45
N SER A 44 4.35 -5.46 3.75
CA SER A 44 3.78 -4.57 4.77
C SER A 44 4.35 -3.15 4.74
N TYR A 45 5.60 -2.99 4.32
CA TYR A 45 6.24 -1.67 4.25
C TYR A 45 5.52 -0.71 3.29
N GLY A 46 4.92 -1.23 2.20
CA GLY A 46 4.21 -0.43 1.21
C GLY A 46 2.95 0.27 1.73
N PHE A 47 2.49 -0.09 2.94
CA PHE A 47 1.34 0.52 3.58
C PHE A 47 1.72 1.56 4.66
N LEU A 48 3.00 1.64 5.05
CA LEU A 48 3.48 2.60 6.04
C LEU A 48 3.81 3.94 5.42
N HIS A 49 3.53 5.04 6.13
CA HIS A 49 3.80 6.39 5.63
C HIS A 49 4.35 7.30 6.73
N GLY A 50 5.54 7.87 6.52
CA GLY A 50 6.24 8.66 7.55
C GLY A 50 5.69 10.07 7.86
N SER A 51 4.75 10.61 7.07
CA SER A 51 4.17 11.94 7.33
C SER A 51 2.81 12.12 6.66
N PHE A 52 2.03 13.11 7.13
CA PHE A 52 0.73 13.45 6.56
C PHE A 52 0.81 13.79 5.06
N ASN A 53 1.76 14.64 4.66
CA ASN A 53 1.94 14.99 3.24
C ASN A 53 2.27 13.75 2.40
N HIS A 54 3.09 12.84 2.93
CA HIS A 54 3.47 11.62 2.21
C HIS A 54 2.25 10.72 1.95
N ILE A 55 1.42 10.45 2.98
CA ILE A 55 0.19 9.66 2.76
C ILE A 55 -0.81 10.40 1.87
N PHE A 56 -0.99 11.72 2.07
CA PHE A 56 -1.95 12.50 1.29
C PHE A 56 -1.67 12.40 -0.21
N PHE A 57 -0.44 12.68 -0.64
CA PHE A 57 -0.10 12.66 -2.06
C PHE A 57 -0.12 11.25 -2.66
N ASN A 58 0.29 10.22 -1.91
CA ASN A 58 0.19 8.84 -2.38
C ASN A 58 -1.26 8.40 -2.57
N MET A 59 -2.14 8.69 -1.59
CA MET A 59 -3.55 8.32 -1.68
C MET A 59 -4.28 9.16 -2.73
N PHE A 60 -3.90 10.43 -2.90
CA PHE A 60 -4.39 11.27 -3.97
C PHE A 60 -3.99 10.72 -5.34
N ALA A 61 -2.74 10.29 -5.53
CA ALA A 61 -2.29 9.65 -6.76
C ALA A 61 -3.00 8.30 -7.01
N LEU A 62 -3.16 7.47 -5.98
CA LEU A 62 -3.89 6.20 -6.07
C LEU A 62 -5.36 6.43 -6.44
N TRP A 63 -5.98 7.49 -5.91
CA TRP A 63 -7.33 7.87 -6.30
C TRP A 63 -7.41 8.44 -7.71
N MET A 64 -6.49 9.33 -8.09
CA MET A 64 -6.50 10.02 -9.37
C MET A 64 -6.14 9.09 -10.55
N PHE A 65 -5.17 8.20 -10.36
CA PHE A 65 -4.66 7.31 -11.40
C PHE A 65 -5.08 5.86 -11.22
N GLY A 66 -5.11 5.35 -9.98
CA GLY A 66 -5.45 3.96 -9.70
C GLY A 66 -6.90 3.62 -10.03
N LEU A 67 -7.87 4.46 -9.64
CA LEU A 67 -9.29 4.21 -9.93
C LEU A 67 -9.60 4.13 -11.43
N PRO A 68 -9.14 5.06 -12.30
CA PRO A 68 -9.33 4.92 -13.74
C PRO A 68 -8.71 3.63 -14.29
N ILE A 69 -7.49 3.28 -13.88
CA ILE A 69 -6.83 2.03 -14.31
C ILE A 69 -7.64 0.82 -13.86
N GLU A 70 -8.07 0.79 -12.60
CA GLU A 70 -8.89 -0.28 -12.06
C GLU A 70 -10.22 -0.44 -12.81
N ARG A 71 -10.87 0.67 -13.19
CA ARG A 71 -12.12 0.62 -13.96
C ARG A 71 -11.93 0.00 -15.35
N VAL A 72 -10.78 0.23 -15.98
CA VAL A 72 -10.47 -0.33 -17.31
C VAL A 72 -10.02 -1.79 -17.20
N TRP A 73 -9.20 -2.13 -16.20
CA TRP A 73 -8.56 -3.44 -16.10
C TRP A 73 -9.36 -4.45 -15.25
N GLY A 74 -10.26 -3.96 -14.41
CA GLY A 74 -10.96 -4.74 -13.39
C GLY A 74 -10.13 -4.93 -12.11
N SER A 75 -10.83 -5.00 -10.98
CA SER A 75 -10.26 -5.05 -9.62
C SER A 75 -9.23 -6.14 -9.40
N LYS A 76 -9.44 -7.35 -9.94
CA LYS A 76 -8.49 -8.46 -9.78
C LYS A 76 -7.13 -8.18 -10.43
N ARG A 77 -7.12 -7.64 -11.66
CA ARG A 77 -5.88 -7.33 -12.37
C ARG A 77 -5.16 -6.14 -11.74
N PHE A 78 -5.92 -5.14 -11.32
CA PHE A 78 -5.38 -4.00 -10.59
C PHE A 78 -4.74 -4.42 -9.26
N ALA A 79 -5.39 -5.30 -8.49
CA ALA A 79 -4.83 -5.80 -7.22
C ALA A 79 -3.49 -6.53 -7.42
N VAL A 80 -3.40 -7.40 -8.42
CA VAL A 80 -2.14 -8.09 -8.75
C VAL A 80 -1.06 -7.08 -9.17
N TYR A 81 -1.41 -6.14 -10.05
CA TYR A 81 -0.49 -5.08 -10.48
C TYR A 81 0.04 -4.28 -9.29
N TYR A 82 -0.85 -3.81 -8.41
CA TYR A 82 -0.48 -3.04 -7.22
C TYR A 82 0.47 -3.83 -6.31
N LEU A 83 0.16 -5.08 -5.99
CA LEU A 83 0.99 -5.91 -5.11
C LEU A 83 2.36 -6.22 -5.72
N VAL A 84 2.43 -6.46 -7.03
CA VAL A 84 3.72 -6.67 -7.73
C VAL A 84 4.56 -5.39 -7.70
N CYS A 85 3.97 -4.22 -7.90
CA CYS A 85 4.67 -2.94 -7.76
C CYS A 85 5.19 -2.71 -6.35
N VAL A 86 4.41 -3.02 -5.31
CA VAL A 86 4.87 -2.94 -3.91
C VAL A 86 6.07 -3.86 -3.68
N ILE A 87 6.02 -5.11 -4.13
CA ILE A 87 7.14 -6.04 -3.97
C ILE A 87 8.39 -5.55 -4.73
N GLY A 88 8.22 -5.04 -5.95
CA GLY A 88 9.33 -4.62 -6.81
C GLY A 88 9.96 -3.27 -6.47
N ALA A 89 9.32 -2.45 -5.64
CA ALA A 89 9.86 -1.16 -5.21
C ALA A 89 10.82 -1.26 -4.00
N GLY A 90 10.85 -2.42 -3.33
CA GLY A 90 11.62 -2.67 -2.11
C GLY A 90 13.05 -3.12 -2.35
#